data_AF-A0A1G9J822-F1
#
_entry.id   AF-A0A1G9J822-F1
#
_cell.length_a   1.000
_cell.length_b   1.000
_cell.length_c   1.000
_cell.angle_alpha   90.00
_cell.angle_beta   90.00
_cell.angle_gamma   90.00
#
_symmetry.space_group_name_H-M   'P 1'
#
loop_
_entity.id
_entity.type
_entity.pdbx_description
1 polymer ?
#
loop_
_entity_poly.entity_id
_entity_poly.type
_entity_poly.pdbx_seq_one_letter_code
_entity_poly.pdbx_strand_id
1 'polypeptide(L)'
;MRKGWAWAVFGAFAVHNLEEALTAPAFLEDLPPDLPIPWPSPGAFQIATAAVTLIGLALVLFATRTGKTWPITVLATIMLINVALPHLPLAVINNGYAPGVATALLLNLPIDLLWLTRFRKTD
;
A
#
# COMPACT_ATOMS: atom_id res chain seq x y z
N MET A 1 22.02 0.37 2.59
CA MET A 1 20.75 0.09 1.88
C MET A 1 20.99 -0.39 0.45
N ARG A 2 20.34 -1.48 0.02
CA ARG A 2 20.26 -1.86 -1.41
C ARG A 2 19.19 -1.02 -2.11
N LYS A 3 19.60 0.01 -2.87
CA LYS A 3 18.69 0.99 -3.49
C LYS A 3 17.59 0.38 -4.37
N GLY A 4 17.88 -0.70 -5.10
CA GLY A 4 16.88 -1.39 -5.92
C GLY A 4 15.70 -1.93 -5.11
N TRP A 5 15.94 -2.45 -3.90
CA TRP A 5 14.88 -2.94 -3.02
C TRP A 5 14.06 -1.82 -2.39
N ALA A 6 14.66 -0.65 -2.15
CA ALA A 6 13.90 0.54 -1.73
C ALA A 6 12.91 0.98 -2.81
N TRP A 7 13.33 0.94 -4.08
CA TRP A 7 12.44 1.21 -5.22
C TRP A 7 11.40 0.11 -5.42
N ALA A 8 11.72 -1.16 -5.13
CA ALA A 8 10.75 -2.24 -5.19
C ALA A 8 9.62 -2.06 -4.16
N VAL A 9 9.96 -1.69 -2.90
CA VAL A 9 8.96 -1.36 -1.86
C VAL A 9 8.05 -0.23 -2.33
N PHE A 10 8.62 0.86 -2.83
CA PHE A 10 7.83 1.97 -3.37
C PHE A 10 6.98 1.55 -4.57
N GLY A 11 7.51 0.74 -5.48
CA GLY A 11 6.79 0.24 -6.65
C GLY A 11 5.57 -0.59 -6.26
N ALA A 12 5.73 -1.52 -5.30
CA ALA A 12 4.63 -2.30 -4.76
C ALA A 12 3.54 -1.39 -4.15
N PHE A 13 3.94 -0.44 -3.31
CA PHE A 13 3.06 0.57 -2.74
C PHE A 13 2.30 1.40 -3.78
N ALA A 14 2.98 1.87 -4.83
CA ALA A 14 2.36 2.67 -5.88
C ALA A 14 1.36 1.86 -6.71
N VAL A 15 1.68 0.60 -7.03
CA VAL A 15 0.76 -0.31 -7.74
C VAL A 15 -0.45 -0.63 -6.87
N HIS A 16 -0.27 -0.79 -5.56
CA HIS A 16 -1.36 -1.00 -4.62
C HIS A 16 -2.32 0.19 -4.56
N ASN A 17 -1.81 1.41 -4.38
CA ASN A 17 -2.65 2.60 -4.40
C ASN A 17 -3.37 2.79 -5.74
N LEU A 18 -2.75 2.37 -6.85
CA LEU A 18 -3.39 2.40 -8.17
C LEU A 18 -4.55 1.40 -8.26
N GLU A 19 -4.37 0.17 -7.76
CA GLU A 19 -5.46 -0.81 -7.67
C GLU A 19 -6.64 -0.25 -6.88
N GLU A 20 -6.38 0.31 -5.69
CA GLU A 20 -7.42 0.93 -4.87
C GLU A 20 -8.11 2.10 -5.59
N ALA A 21 -7.35 3.01 -6.18
CA ALA A 21 -7.89 4.18 -6.87
C ALA A 21 -8.85 3.82 -8.03
N LEU A 22 -8.61 2.67 -8.67
CA LEU A 22 -9.42 2.17 -9.78
C LEU A 22 -10.61 1.32 -9.32
N THR A 23 -10.48 0.59 -8.21
CA THR A 23 -11.46 -0.45 -7.84
C THR A 23 -12.29 -0.12 -6.61
N ALA A 24 -11.77 0.68 -5.67
CA ALA A 24 -12.49 1.05 -4.46
C ALA A 24 -13.81 1.76 -4.76
N PRO A 25 -13.87 2.80 -5.63
CA PRO A 25 -15.12 3.52 -5.87
C PRO A 25 -16.31 2.62 -6.22
N ALA A 26 -16.14 1.73 -7.21
CA ALA A 26 -17.19 0.81 -7.62
C ALA A 26 -17.52 -0.21 -6.52
N PHE A 27 -16.49 -0.76 -5.86
CA PHE A 27 -16.69 -1.71 -4.77
C PHE A 27 -17.55 -1.16 -3.62
N LEU A 28 -17.43 0.14 -3.34
CA LEU A 28 -18.14 0.78 -2.24
C LEU A 28 -19.56 1.19 -2.61
N GLU A 29 -19.80 1.50 -3.87
CA GLU A 29 -21.16 1.68 -4.41
C GLU A 29 -21.97 0.38 -4.31
N ASP A 30 -21.31 -0.78 -4.39
CA ASP A 30 -21.92 -2.10 -4.27
C ASP A 30 -22.14 -2.55 -2.80
N LEU A 31 -21.62 -1.82 -1.81
CA LEU A 31 -21.82 -2.16 -0.40
C LEU A 31 -23.26 -1.85 0.05
N PRO A 32 -23.82 -2.62 1.00
CA PRO A 32 -25.14 -2.36 1.55
C PRO A 32 -25.27 -0.91 2.07
N PRO A 33 -26.34 -0.17 1.72
CA PRO A 33 -26.52 1.24 2.09
C PRO A 33 -26.64 1.46 3.61
N ASP A 34 -26.91 0.39 4.38
CA ASP A 34 -27.08 0.42 5.83
C ASP A 34 -25.74 0.43 6.59
N LEU A 35 -24.60 0.30 5.90
CA LEU A 35 -23.28 0.47 6.53
C LEU A 35 -23.03 1.96 6.79
N PRO A 36 -22.98 2.42 8.05
CA PRO A 36 -22.85 3.84 8.39
C PRO A 36 -21.38 4.30 8.31
N ILE A 37 -20.67 3.90 7.27
CA ILE A 37 -19.26 4.26 7.08
C ILE A 37 -19.25 5.45 6.12
N PRO A 38 -18.98 6.69 6.61
CA PRO A 38 -18.87 7.84 5.73
C PRO A 38 -17.69 7.62 4.78
N TRP A 39 -17.98 7.38 3.51
CA TRP A 39 -16.96 7.17 2.50
C TRP A 39 -16.72 8.44 1.68
N PRO A 40 -15.46 8.80 1.37
CA PRO A 40 -15.17 9.92 0.46
C PRO A 40 -15.79 9.72 -0.92
N SER A 41 -16.06 10.80 -1.65
CA SER A 41 -16.43 10.68 -3.06
C SER A 41 -15.31 9.98 -3.85
N PRO A 42 -15.62 9.31 -4.97
CA PRO A 42 -14.62 8.65 -5.82
C PRO A 42 -13.42 9.54 -6.15
N GLY A 43 -13.69 10.80 -6.53
CA GLY A 43 -12.63 11.77 -6.82
C GLY A 43 -11.79 12.14 -5.60
N ALA A 44 -12.41 12.30 -4.42
CA ALA A 44 -11.67 12.57 -3.19
C ALA A 44 -10.77 11.38 -2.80
N PHE A 45 -11.26 10.14 -2.98
CA PHE A 45 -10.47 8.93 -2.75
C PHE A 45 -9.27 8.82 -3.71
N GLN A 46 -9.48 9.08 -5.00
CA GLN A 46 -8.42 9.08 -6.02
C GLN A 46 -7.36 10.16 -5.76
N ILE A 47 -7.78 11.37 -5.35
CA ILE A 47 -6.86 12.45 -4.98
C ILE A 47 -6.05 12.05 -3.73
N ALA A 48 -6.71 11.48 -2.72
CA ALA A 48 -6.04 11.06 -1.49
C ALA A 48 -5.00 9.97 -1.76
N THR A 49 -5.35 8.93 -2.52
CA THR A 49 -4.42 7.85 -2.91
C THR A 49 -3.26 8.36 -3.76
N ALA A 50 -3.52 9.30 -4.69
CA ALA A 50 -2.46 9.97 -5.44
C ALA A 50 -1.51 10.78 -4.53
N ALA A 51 -2.05 11.56 -3.60
CA ALA A 51 -1.25 12.35 -2.66
C ALA A 51 -0.38 11.45 -1.76
N VAL A 52 -0.96 10.36 -1.23
CA VAL A 52 -0.25 9.36 -0.42
C VAL A 52 0.84 8.66 -1.25
N THR A 53 0.59 8.38 -2.52
CA THR A 53 1.61 7.86 -3.47
C THR A 53 2.78 8.83 -3.63
N LEU A 54 2.51 10.13 -3.79
CA LEU A 54 3.55 11.16 -3.90
C LEU A 54 4.38 11.30 -2.62
N ILE A 55 3.76 11.13 -1.44
CA ILE A 55 4.49 11.07 -0.17
C ILE A 55 5.44 9.87 -0.16
N GLY A 56 4.97 8.68 -0.58
CA GLY A 56 5.83 7.50 -0.72
C GLY A 56 7.00 7.74 -1.68
N LEU A 57 6.76 8.44 -2.79
CA LEU A 57 7.80 8.82 -3.75
C LEU A 57 8.84 9.74 -3.09
N ALA A 58 8.39 10.74 -2.32
CA ALA A 58 9.29 11.61 -1.57
C ALA A 58 10.14 10.83 -0.56
N LEU A 59 9.55 9.85 0.15
CA LEU A 59 10.27 9.00 1.10
C LEU A 59 11.34 8.13 0.43
N VAL A 60 11.05 7.51 -0.72
CA VAL A 60 12.06 6.70 -1.43
C VAL A 60 13.17 7.55 -2.03
N LEU A 61 12.84 8.73 -2.55
CA LEU A 61 13.83 9.69 -3.03
C LEU A 61 14.74 10.17 -1.89
N PHE A 62 14.16 10.50 -0.73
CA PHE A 62 14.93 10.89 0.46
C PHE A 62 15.84 9.75 0.95
N ALA A 63 15.30 8.53 1.07
CA ALA A 63 16.05 7.36 1.51
C ALA A 63 17.23 7.07 0.57
N THR A 64 17.00 7.10 -0.74
CA THR A 64 18.03 6.74 -1.74
C THR A 64 19.12 7.80 -1.90
N ARG A 65 18.82 9.07 -1.62
CA ARG A 65 19.79 10.16 -1.58
C ARG A 65 20.62 10.18 -0.30
N THR A 66 20.00 9.95 0.85
CA THR A 66 20.66 10.04 2.16
C THR A 66 21.27 8.72 2.64
N GLY A 67 20.92 7.60 2.01
CA GLY A 67 21.30 6.26 2.46
C GLY A 67 20.53 5.78 3.69
N LYS A 68 19.60 6.57 4.23
CA LYS A 68 18.79 6.22 5.41
C LYS A 68 17.73 5.19 5.05
N THR A 69 17.60 4.16 5.87
CA THR A 69 16.70 3.01 5.65
C THR A 69 15.36 3.13 6.37
N TRP A 70 15.28 4.00 7.39
CA TRP A 70 14.07 4.19 8.18
C TRP A 70 12.84 4.61 7.34
N PRO A 71 12.92 5.47 6.30
CA PRO A 71 11.73 5.88 5.56
C PRO A 71 11.06 4.70 4.85
N ILE A 72 11.87 3.84 4.24
CA ILE A 72 11.40 2.62 3.57
C ILE A 72 10.91 1.60 4.58
N THR A 73 11.59 1.48 5.73
CA THR A 73 11.16 0.61 6.82
C THR A 73 9.79 1.00 7.36
N VAL A 74 9.53 2.30 7.52
CA VAL A 74 8.21 2.82 7.92
C VAL A 74 7.17 2.48 6.85
N LEU A 75 7.44 2.76 5.58
CA LEU A 75 6.52 2.45 4.47
C LEU A 75 6.19 0.95 4.41
N ALA A 76 7.21 0.08 4.42
CA ALA A 76 7.05 -1.37 4.39
C ALA A 76 6.26 -1.90 5.60
N THR A 77 6.51 -1.34 6.80
CA THR A 77 5.80 -1.76 8.02
C THR A 77 4.33 -1.36 7.96
N ILE A 78 4.03 -0.13 7.54
CA ILE A 78 2.65 0.34 7.37
C ILE A 78 1.93 -0.52 6.34
N MET A 79 2.59 -0.86 5.23
CA MET A 79 1.98 -1.72 4.20
C MET A 79 1.70 -3.12 4.71
N LEU A 80 2.56 -3.73 5.52
CA LEU A 80 2.26 -5.04 6.14
C LEU A 80 1.08 -4.96 7.13
N ILE A 81 0.98 -3.88 7.90
CA ILE A 81 -0.19 -3.62 8.77
C ILE A 81 -1.45 -3.46 7.91
N ASN A 82 -1.34 -2.74 6.80
CA ASN A 82 -2.42 -2.53 5.85
C ASN A 82 -2.84 -3.86 5.15
N VAL A 83 -1.92 -4.75 4.79
CA VAL A 83 -2.29 -6.10 4.32
C VAL A 83 -3.11 -6.86 5.38
N ALA A 84 -2.65 -6.85 6.63
CA ALA A 84 -3.19 -7.67 7.70
C ALA A 84 -4.52 -7.17 8.28
N LEU A 85 -4.72 -5.84 8.37
CA LEU A 85 -5.85 -5.26 9.10
C LEU A 85 -7.05 -4.90 8.19
N PRO A 86 -6.91 -4.09 7.14
CA PRO A 86 -8.03 -3.85 6.23
C PRO A 86 -8.21 -4.96 5.17
N HIS A 87 -7.18 -5.32 4.39
CA HIS A 87 -7.42 -6.10 3.17
C HIS A 87 -7.77 -7.57 3.42
N LEU A 88 -7.02 -8.28 4.28
CA LEU A 88 -7.31 -9.67 4.56
C LEU A 88 -8.72 -9.85 5.18
N PRO A 89 -9.10 -9.11 6.24
CA PRO A 89 -10.45 -9.23 6.81
C PRO A 89 -11.54 -8.83 5.81
N LEU A 90 -11.36 -7.73 5.06
CA LEU A 90 -12.37 -7.28 4.11
C LEU A 90 -12.55 -8.29 2.97
N ALA A 91 -11.47 -8.88 2.46
CA ALA A 91 -11.55 -9.91 1.43
C ALA A 91 -12.22 -11.19 1.95
N VAL A 92 -11.97 -11.59 3.21
CA VAL A 92 -12.67 -12.73 3.84
C VAL A 92 -14.17 -12.45 3.96
N ILE A 93 -14.55 -11.25 4.40
CA ILE A 93 -15.96 -10.84 4.52
C ILE A 93 -16.66 -10.82 3.15
N ASN A 94 -15.95 -10.42 2.09
CA ASN A 94 -16.48 -10.30 0.73
C ASN A 94 -16.20 -11.52 -0.16
N ASN A 95 -15.98 -12.70 0.42
CA ASN A 95 -15.80 -13.98 -0.29
C ASN A 95 -14.69 -13.97 -1.36
N GLY A 96 -13.60 -13.25 -1.12
CA GLY A 96 -12.34 -13.40 -1.86
C GLY A 96 -11.78 -12.15 -2.51
N TYR A 97 -12.54 -11.05 -2.59
CA TYR A 97 -12.02 -9.79 -3.15
C TYR A 97 -12.32 -8.57 -2.27
N ALA A 98 -11.30 -7.72 -2.16
CA ALA A 98 -11.41 -6.36 -1.66
C ALA A 98 -10.42 -5.48 -2.47
N PRO A 99 -10.74 -4.22 -2.75
CA PRO A 99 -9.81 -3.28 -3.38
C PRO A 99 -8.45 -3.33 -2.70
N GLY A 100 -7.37 -3.51 -3.48
CA GLY A 100 -6.00 -3.57 -2.96
C GLY A 100 -5.53 -4.95 -2.52
N VAL A 101 -6.41 -5.97 -2.39
CA VAL A 101 -6.01 -7.29 -1.87
C VAL A 101 -5.04 -8.02 -2.80
N ALA A 102 -5.21 -7.87 -4.12
CA ALA A 102 -4.40 -8.60 -5.09
C ALA A 102 -2.94 -8.15 -5.00
N THR A 103 -2.70 -6.83 -5.05
CA THR A 103 -1.36 -6.26 -4.92
C THR A 103 -0.80 -6.39 -3.51
N ALA A 104 -1.65 -6.28 -2.48
CA ALA A 104 -1.25 -6.48 -1.09
C ALA A 104 -0.59 -7.86 -0.89
N LEU A 105 -1.20 -8.91 -1.43
CA LEU A 105 -0.70 -10.28 -1.28
C LEU A 105 0.42 -10.63 -2.25
N LEU A 106 0.32 -10.20 -3.51
CA LEU A 106 1.27 -10.59 -4.56
C LEU A 106 2.53 -9.73 -4.59
N LEU A 107 2.46 -8.48 -4.12
CA LEU A 107 3.57 -7.52 -4.20
C LEU A 107 4.01 -7.06 -2.81
N ASN A 108 3.13 -6.40 -2.04
CA ASN A 108 3.52 -5.78 -0.77
C ASN A 108 4.01 -6.80 0.23
N LEU A 109 3.22 -7.84 0.51
CA LEU A 109 3.57 -8.88 1.47
C LEU A 109 4.97 -9.49 1.21
N PRO A 110 5.29 -10.03 0.02
CA PRO A 110 6.61 -10.62 -0.21
C PRO A 110 7.73 -9.55 -0.24
N ILE A 111 7.53 -8.40 -0.87
CA ILE A 111 8.58 -7.39 -1.03
C ILE A 111 8.91 -6.71 0.31
N ASP A 112 7.90 -6.38 1.10
CA ASP A 112 8.07 -5.70 2.39
C ASP A 112 8.68 -6.64 3.43
N LEU A 113 8.31 -7.92 3.44
CA LEU A 113 8.97 -8.93 4.28
C LEU A 113 10.44 -9.10 3.89
N LEU A 114 10.76 -9.16 2.60
CA LEU A 114 12.14 -9.24 2.12
C LEU A 114 12.96 -7.99 2.51
N TRP A 115 12.35 -6.81 2.46
CA TRP A 115 12.99 -5.58 2.92
C TRP A 115 13.36 -5.67 4.41
N LEU A 116 12.39 -6.03 5.27
CA LEU A 116 12.57 -6.07 6.72
C LEU A 116 13.53 -7.16 7.19
N THR A 117 13.54 -8.30 6.51
CA THR A 117 14.35 -9.47 6.91
C THR A 117 15.74 -9.48 6.29
N ARG A 118 15.92 -8.97 5.05
CA ARG A 118 17.13 -9.22 4.28
C ARG A 118 17.82 -7.98 3.71
N PHE A 119 17.08 -6.95 3.29
CA PHE A 119 17.65 -5.89 2.43
C PHE A 119 17.78 -4.50 3.07
N ARG A 120 17.27 -4.32 4.30
CA ARG A 120 17.42 -3.06 5.03
C ARG A 120 18.86 -2.74 5.47
N LYS A 121 19.73 -3.73 5.67
CA LYS A 121 21.12 -3.49 6.10
C LYS A 121 22.02 -3.19 4.90
N THR A 122 22.91 -2.22 5.06
CA THR A 122 24.16 -2.18 4.31
C THR A 122 25.15 -2.99 5.13
N ASP A 123 25.77 -3.99 4.53
CA ASP A 123 27.11 -4.38 4.98
C ASP A 123 28.02 -3.16 4.86
#